data_AF-A0A923KV00-F1
#
_entry.id   AF-A0A923KV00-F1
#
_cell.length_a   1.000
_cell.length_b   1.000
_cell.length_c   1.000
_cell.angle_alpha   90.00
_cell.angle_beta   90.00
_cell.angle_gamma   90.00
#
_symmetry.space_group_name_H-M   'P 1'
#
loop_
_entity.id
_entity.type
_entity.pdbx_description
1 polymer ?
#
loop_
_entity_poly.entity_id
_entity_poly.type
_entity_poly.pdbx_seq_one_letter_code
_entity_poly.pdbx_strand_id
1 'polypeptide(L)'
;MMSLLITANRYQDASLSIAAKHLSFFFNMSLLLKLLLASGLSLLSTAASAAELKAGLGYIPSLAEKNGSGPFVDLFKAIAKVYPEARIQIQVLPFARSIRNIELGLQDFHAPMMVSPYVDQEKLPYRFVKKPMGQVCHVLYSRKNAELNREQVFSAASHTAYPYRIEVIRGTKEFFNFPFPIAEATYFEEGMNSVIKGQTDAFIAAQEEGDAILRRLPGKEQIHRSLLACWDDQIVIPKGPHGDEIDRILTAALNRLESSGQLKKLRKKIHGSYSDWQTGVTATTLPAPKKNNQADHHP
;
A
#
# COMPACT_ATOMS: atom_id res chain seq x y z
N MET A 1 17.46 -99.81 42.85
CA MET A 1 16.55 -98.66 43.09
C MET A 1 17.25 -97.38 42.66
N MET A 2 17.43 -97.18 41.34
CA MET A 2 18.27 -96.10 40.80
C MET A 2 17.69 -95.57 39.48
N SER A 3 16.37 -95.38 39.42
CA SER A 3 15.68 -95.01 38.16
C SER A 3 14.44 -94.12 38.34
N LEU A 4 14.35 -93.32 39.41
CA LEU A 4 13.18 -92.46 39.66
C LEU A 4 13.49 -91.01 40.06
N LEU A 5 14.75 -90.57 40.03
CA LEU A 5 15.15 -89.22 40.47
C LEU A 5 15.64 -88.28 39.34
N ILE A 6 15.62 -88.71 38.08
CA ILE A 6 16.14 -87.90 36.95
C ILE A 6 15.03 -87.16 36.18
N THR A 7 13.75 -87.50 36.41
CA THR A 7 12.64 -86.98 35.57
C THR A 7 12.04 -85.65 36.07
N ALA A 8 12.31 -85.22 37.31
CA ALA A 8 11.73 -83.99 37.85
C ALA A 8 12.49 -82.71 37.44
N ASN A 9 13.78 -82.80 37.09
CA ASN A 9 14.63 -81.62 36.88
C ASN A 9 14.57 -81.04 35.45
N ARG A 10 14.07 -81.81 34.45
CA ARG A 10 14.00 -81.34 33.05
C ARG A 10 12.76 -80.50 32.72
N TYR A 11 11.73 -80.51 33.58
CA TYR A 11 10.50 -79.74 33.36
C TYR A 11 10.57 -78.29 33.86
N GLN A 12 11.45 -77.98 34.82
CA GLN A 12 11.64 -76.61 35.33
C GLN A 12 12.53 -75.75 34.42
N ASP A 13 13.55 -76.32 33.78
CA ASP A 13 14.44 -75.55 32.89
C ASP A 13 13.79 -75.14 31.56
N ALA A 14 12.86 -75.94 31.03
CA ALA A 14 12.16 -75.63 29.79
C ALA A 14 11.15 -74.47 29.95
N SER A 15 10.50 -74.35 31.12
CA SER A 15 9.50 -73.30 31.38
C SER A 15 10.14 -71.92 31.62
N LEU A 16 11.32 -71.86 32.24
CA LEU A 16 12.09 -70.62 32.43
C LEU A 16 12.67 -70.07 31.11
N SER A 17 13.08 -70.95 30.18
CA SER A 17 13.61 -70.56 28.86
C SER A 17 12.55 -69.95 27.93
N ILE A 18 11.32 -70.46 27.99
CA ILE A 18 10.19 -69.94 27.19
C ILE A 18 9.70 -68.60 27.76
N ALA A 19 9.60 -68.47 29.09
CA ALA A 19 9.21 -67.21 29.73
C ALA A 19 10.22 -66.07 29.46
N ALA A 20 11.53 -66.36 29.48
CA ALA A 20 12.58 -65.38 29.20
C ALA A 20 12.62 -64.94 27.71
N LYS A 21 12.29 -65.84 26.77
CA LYS A 21 12.19 -65.52 25.33
C LYS A 21 10.94 -64.71 25.00
N HIS A 22 9.81 -64.94 25.67
CA HIS A 22 8.63 -64.10 25.49
C HIS A 22 8.80 -62.71 26.11
N LEU A 23 9.42 -62.59 27.29
CA LEU A 23 9.62 -61.31 27.96
C LEU A 23 10.59 -60.37 27.19
N SER A 24 11.63 -60.92 26.56
CA SER A 24 12.55 -60.17 25.69
C SER A 24 11.92 -59.76 24.35
N PHE A 25 10.99 -60.55 23.81
CA PHE A 25 10.23 -60.20 22.61
C PHE A 25 9.26 -59.02 22.86
N PHE A 26 8.54 -59.02 23.99
CA PHE A 26 7.65 -57.91 24.35
C PHE A 26 8.41 -56.62 24.72
N PHE A 27 9.60 -56.74 25.33
CA PHE A 27 10.41 -55.56 25.67
C PHE A 27 11.02 -54.88 24.43
N ASN A 28 11.49 -55.66 23.44
CA ASN A 28 12.04 -55.12 22.20
C ASN A 28 10.97 -54.55 21.25
N MET A 29 9.76 -55.10 21.26
CA MET A 29 8.65 -54.59 20.44
C MET A 29 8.09 -53.26 21.00
N SER A 30 8.14 -53.06 22.32
CA SER A 30 7.84 -51.77 22.98
C SER A 30 8.86 -50.68 22.65
N LEU A 31 10.15 -51.03 22.54
CA LEU A 31 11.21 -50.07 22.19
C LEU A 31 11.15 -49.67 20.71
N LEU A 32 10.87 -50.61 19.79
CA LEU A 32 10.64 -50.30 18.37
C LEU A 32 9.38 -49.46 18.15
N LEU A 33 8.29 -49.74 18.86
CA LEU A 33 7.06 -48.95 18.77
C LEU A 33 7.26 -47.53 19.33
N LYS A 34 8.04 -47.37 20.40
CA LYS A 34 8.42 -46.05 20.93
C LYS A 34 9.36 -45.29 20.00
N LEU A 35 10.30 -45.96 19.32
CA LEU A 35 11.14 -45.31 18.31
C LEU A 35 10.33 -44.92 17.07
N LEU A 36 9.38 -45.75 16.61
CA LEU A 36 8.47 -45.43 15.50
C LEU A 36 7.48 -44.30 15.85
N LEU A 37 6.99 -44.23 17.09
CA LEU A 37 6.19 -43.07 17.55
C LEU A 37 7.05 -41.80 17.74
N ALA A 38 8.31 -41.92 18.16
CA ALA A 38 9.20 -40.77 18.33
C ALA A 38 9.76 -40.23 17.00
N SER A 39 9.91 -41.07 15.98
CA SER A 39 10.36 -40.67 14.64
C SER A 39 9.21 -40.30 13.69
N GLY A 40 7.98 -40.74 13.96
CA GLY A 40 6.77 -40.31 13.24
C GLY A 40 6.30 -38.89 13.58
N LEU A 41 6.78 -38.30 14.68
CA LEU A 41 6.37 -36.96 15.12
C LEU A 41 7.25 -35.82 14.57
N SER A 42 8.35 -36.12 13.90
CA SER A 42 9.33 -35.11 13.42
C SER A 42 9.11 -34.66 11.97
N LEU A 43 8.06 -35.14 11.28
CA LEU A 43 7.77 -34.80 9.88
C LEU A 43 6.47 -34.03 9.66
N LEU A 44 5.90 -33.44 10.72
CA LEU A 44 5.00 -32.30 10.55
C LEU A 44 5.85 -31.05 10.24
N SER A 45 6.50 -31.05 9.07
CA SER A 45 6.76 -29.79 8.40
C SER A 45 5.40 -29.22 8.07
N THR A 46 4.87 -28.37 8.95
CA THR A 46 3.90 -27.37 8.53
C THR A 46 4.60 -26.61 7.41
N ALA A 47 4.25 -26.93 6.17
CA ALA A 47 4.50 -26.02 5.07
C ALA A 47 3.85 -24.72 5.52
N ALA A 48 4.66 -23.77 5.98
CA ALA A 48 4.20 -22.45 6.32
C ALA A 48 3.54 -21.95 5.04
N SER A 49 2.21 -21.98 4.99
CA SER A 49 1.47 -21.36 3.92
C SER A 49 1.90 -19.91 3.96
N ALA A 50 2.73 -19.49 3.01
CA ALA A 50 3.15 -18.11 2.91
C ALA A 50 1.88 -17.26 2.98
N ALA A 51 1.82 -16.34 3.95
CA ALA A 51 0.63 -15.52 4.14
C ALA A 51 0.28 -14.86 2.80
N GLU A 52 -0.99 -14.87 2.40
CA GLU A 52 -1.39 -14.26 1.14
C GLU A 52 -1.97 -12.87 1.42
N LEU A 53 -1.39 -11.84 0.79
CA LEU A 53 -1.89 -10.47 0.87
C LEU A 53 -2.53 -10.07 -0.46
N LYS A 54 -3.71 -9.49 -0.40
CA LYS A 54 -4.49 -8.98 -1.53
C LYS A 54 -4.28 -7.47 -1.65
N ALA A 55 -3.61 -7.07 -2.72
CA ALA A 55 -3.33 -5.69 -3.07
C ALA A 55 -4.35 -5.15 -4.07
N GLY A 56 -5.08 -4.12 -3.68
CA GLY A 56 -5.94 -3.34 -4.56
C GLY A 56 -5.22 -2.09 -5.08
N LEU A 57 -4.76 -2.12 -6.32
CA LEU A 57 -4.21 -0.93 -6.96
C LEU A 57 -5.33 -0.12 -7.62
N GLY A 58 -5.46 1.15 -7.27
CA GLY A 58 -6.37 2.07 -7.93
C GLY A 58 -5.99 2.21 -9.41
N TYR A 59 -6.97 2.06 -10.30
CA TYR A 59 -6.79 2.32 -11.72
C TYR A 59 -6.43 3.78 -11.94
N ILE A 60 -5.27 4.00 -12.54
CA ILE A 60 -4.77 5.32 -12.92
C ILE A 60 -4.18 5.16 -14.32
N PRO A 61 -4.77 5.82 -15.34
CA PRO A 61 -4.26 5.73 -16.70
C PRO A 61 -2.74 5.95 -16.78
N SER A 62 -2.05 5.12 -17.53
CA SER A 62 -0.59 5.07 -17.71
C SER A 62 0.25 4.70 -16.47
N LEU A 63 -0.31 4.73 -15.26
CA LEU A 63 0.42 4.42 -14.02
C LEU A 63 0.03 3.06 -13.41
N ALA A 64 -1.25 2.68 -13.51
CA ALA A 64 -1.81 1.40 -13.06
C ALA A 64 -2.99 1.00 -13.95
N GLU A 65 -2.73 0.13 -14.92
CA GLU A 65 -3.66 -0.26 -15.97
C GLU A 65 -4.45 -1.53 -15.63
N LYS A 66 -5.69 -1.63 -16.15
CA LYS A 66 -6.57 -2.79 -15.89
C LYS A 66 -5.98 -4.13 -16.34
N ASN A 67 -5.05 -4.12 -17.29
CA ASN A 67 -4.33 -5.31 -17.75
C ASN A 67 -3.18 -5.73 -16.83
N GLY A 68 -2.99 -5.09 -15.66
CA GLY A 68 -1.93 -5.41 -14.71
C GLY A 68 -0.55 -4.92 -15.14
N SER A 69 -0.50 -3.82 -15.91
CA SER A 69 0.73 -3.13 -16.28
C SER A 69 0.79 -1.71 -15.71
N GLY A 70 1.97 -1.10 -15.76
CA GLY A 70 2.18 0.29 -15.33
C GLY A 70 3.22 0.42 -14.20
N PRO A 71 3.84 1.60 -14.06
CA PRO A 71 4.82 1.93 -13.03
C PRO A 71 4.44 1.55 -11.59
N PHE A 72 3.18 1.76 -11.15
CA PHE A 72 2.75 1.31 -9.83
C PHE A 72 2.73 -0.21 -9.74
N VAL A 73 2.26 -0.91 -10.77
CA VAL A 73 2.25 -2.37 -10.76
C VAL A 73 3.68 -2.92 -10.67
N ASP A 74 4.64 -2.30 -11.37
CA ASP A 74 6.06 -2.66 -11.28
C ASP A 74 6.63 -2.45 -9.87
N LEU A 75 6.25 -1.37 -9.19
CA LEU A 75 6.63 -1.14 -7.79
C LEU A 75 6.10 -2.25 -6.89
N PHE A 76 4.83 -2.62 -7.00
CA PHE A 76 4.25 -3.67 -6.15
C PHE A 76 4.77 -5.07 -6.48
N LYS A 77 5.11 -5.36 -7.75
CA LYS A 77 5.86 -6.58 -8.11
C LYS A 77 7.24 -6.60 -7.48
N ALA A 78 7.93 -5.46 -7.42
CA ALA A 78 9.22 -5.35 -6.76
C ALA A 78 9.13 -5.52 -5.23
N ILE A 79 8.09 -4.95 -4.60
CA ILE A 79 7.77 -5.17 -3.18
C ILE A 79 7.56 -6.66 -2.91
N ALA A 80 6.72 -7.34 -3.71
CA ALA A 80 6.45 -8.76 -3.59
C ALA A 80 7.74 -9.61 -3.73
N LYS A 81 8.65 -9.21 -4.63
CA LYS A 81 9.90 -9.94 -4.87
C LYS A 81 10.87 -9.90 -3.69
N VAL A 82 10.92 -8.80 -2.95
CA VAL A 82 11.86 -8.63 -1.82
C VAL A 82 11.30 -9.12 -0.48
N TYR A 83 10.07 -9.60 -0.46
CA TYR A 83 9.39 -10.10 0.74
C TYR A 83 8.86 -11.53 0.52
N PRO A 84 9.66 -12.57 0.84
CA PRO A 84 9.30 -13.96 0.56
C PRO A 84 8.31 -14.57 1.57
N GLU A 85 8.07 -13.91 2.71
CA GLU A 85 7.22 -14.45 3.78
C GLU A 85 5.72 -14.38 3.43
N ALA A 86 5.35 -13.54 2.44
CA ALA A 86 3.98 -13.42 1.96
C ALA A 86 3.89 -13.35 0.44
N ARG A 87 2.89 -14.03 -0.15
CA ARG A 87 2.53 -13.86 -1.56
C ARG A 87 1.63 -12.65 -1.68
N ILE A 88 2.01 -11.65 -2.49
CA ILE A 88 1.15 -10.50 -2.79
C ILE A 88 0.41 -10.76 -4.09
N GLN A 89 -0.92 -10.88 -4.03
CA GLN A 89 -1.81 -10.89 -5.20
C GLN A 89 -2.19 -9.47 -5.57
N ILE A 90 -1.82 -9.02 -6.78
CA ILE A 90 -2.03 -7.64 -7.23
C ILE A 90 -3.23 -7.60 -8.18
N GLN A 91 -4.20 -6.76 -7.88
CA GLN A 91 -5.35 -6.48 -8.74
C GLN A 91 -5.51 -4.98 -8.96
N VAL A 92 -5.70 -4.57 -10.22
CA VAL A 92 -6.06 -3.18 -10.54
C VAL A 92 -7.58 -3.03 -10.54
N LEU A 93 -8.09 -2.10 -9.74
CA LEU A 93 -9.50 -1.90 -9.41
C LEU A 93 -9.92 -0.44 -9.60
N PRO A 94 -11.21 -0.13 -9.81
CA PRO A 94 -11.69 1.26 -9.70
C PRO A 94 -11.27 1.86 -8.35
N PHE A 95 -10.70 3.07 -8.36
CA PHE A 95 -10.02 3.67 -7.20
C PHE A 95 -10.87 3.62 -5.91
N ALA A 96 -12.08 4.19 -5.93
CA ALA A 96 -12.98 4.18 -4.78
C ALA A 96 -13.40 2.77 -4.33
N ARG A 97 -13.54 1.82 -5.26
CA ARG A 97 -13.85 0.42 -4.92
C ARG A 97 -12.69 -0.22 -4.17
N SER A 98 -11.46 0.07 -4.58
CA SER A 98 -10.27 -0.48 -3.95
C SER A 98 -10.17 -0.07 -2.48
N ILE A 99 -10.51 1.18 -2.14
CA ILE A 99 -10.54 1.67 -0.75
C ILE A 99 -11.67 1.01 0.02
N ARG A 100 -12.89 1.01 -0.53
CA ARG A 100 -14.05 0.36 0.10
C ARG A 100 -13.81 -1.12 0.41
N ASN A 101 -13.04 -1.81 -0.44
CA ASN A 101 -12.69 -3.21 -0.20
C ASN A 101 -11.79 -3.40 1.02
N ILE A 102 -11.02 -2.40 1.46
CA ILE A 102 -10.26 -2.44 2.72
C ILE A 102 -11.20 -2.44 3.90
N GLU A 103 -12.17 -1.53 3.89
CA GLU A 103 -13.20 -1.39 4.94
C GLU A 103 -14.05 -2.67 5.07
N LEU A 104 -14.30 -3.35 3.95
CA LEU A 104 -15.05 -4.61 3.90
C LEU A 104 -14.20 -5.87 4.15
N GLY A 105 -12.88 -5.74 4.34
CA GLY A 105 -11.97 -6.89 4.49
C GLY A 105 -11.81 -7.76 3.24
N LEU A 106 -12.13 -7.23 2.06
CA LEU A 106 -12.00 -7.91 0.76
C LEU A 106 -10.62 -7.72 0.11
N GLN A 107 -9.89 -6.68 0.54
CA GLN A 107 -8.52 -6.38 0.15
C GLN A 107 -7.71 -6.06 1.42
N ASP A 108 -6.43 -6.41 1.44
CA ASP A 108 -5.57 -6.18 2.60
C ASP A 108 -4.97 -4.78 2.59
N PHE A 109 -4.68 -4.24 1.40
CA PHE A 109 -4.22 -2.87 1.26
C PHE A 109 -4.55 -2.25 -0.10
N HIS A 110 -4.61 -0.91 -0.12
CA HIS A 110 -4.85 -0.11 -1.30
C HIS A 110 -3.69 0.85 -1.59
N ALA A 111 -3.40 1.08 -2.87
CA ALA A 111 -2.46 2.09 -3.33
C ALA A 111 -2.77 2.56 -4.75
N PRO A 112 -2.29 3.73 -5.19
CA PRO A 112 -1.72 4.80 -4.36
C PRO A 112 -2.78 5.60 -3.61
N MET A 113 -2.36 6.33 -2.58
CA MET A 113 -3.20 7.32 -1.90
C MET A 113 -2.36 8.48 -1.40
N MET A 114 -2.72 9.69 -1.82
CA MET A 114 -2.19 10.91 -1.24
C MET A 114 -2.59 11.03 0.23
N VAL A 115 -1.64 11.48 1.05
CA VAL A 115 -1.92 11.93 2.42
C VAL A 115 -2.07 13.45 2.47
N SER A 116 -3.31 13.94 2.48
CA SER A 116 -3.60 15.37 2.66
C SER A 116 -3.36 15.82 4.10
N PRO A 117 -2.71 16.98 4.34
CA PRO A 117 -2.55 17.55 5.68
C PRO A 117 -3.85 18.17 6.22
N TYR A 118 -4.90 18.26 5.41
CA TYR A 118 -6.18 18.86 5.80
C TYR A 118 -7.24 17.80 6.16
N VAL A 119 -6.89 16.51 6.07
CA VAL A 119 -7.74 15.40 6.51
C VAL A 119 -7.28 14.94 7.88
N ASP A 120 -8.23 14.84 8.81
CA ASP A 120 -7.99 14.23 10.12
C ASP A 120 -7.87 12.71 9.97
N GLN A 121 -6.63 12.22 9.92
CA GLN A 121 -6.33 10.82 9.65
C GLN A 121 -6.88 9.89 10.73
N GLU A 122 -7.04 10.37 11.97
CA GLU A 122 -7.58 9.54 13.06
C GLU A 122 -9.06 9.20 12.84
N LYS A 123 -9.80 10.07 12.14
CA LYS A 123 -11.22 9.88 11.81
C LYS A 123 -11.45 8.97 10.61
N LEU A 124 -10.43 8.63 9.84
CA LEU A 124 -10.56 7.73 8.70
C LEU A 124 -10.87 6.29 9.17
N PRO A 125 -11.64 5.49 8.43
CA PRO A 125 -11.90 4.09 8.77
C PRO A 125 -10.69 3.17 8.52
N TYR A 126 -9.63 3.71 7.91
CA TYR A 126 -8.36 3.05 7.61
C TYR A 126 -7.20 3.89 8.14
N ARG A 127 -5.97 3.40 7.96
CA ARG A 127 -4.74 4.16 8.23
C ARG A 127 -3.73 3.93 7.12
N PHE A 128 -2.57 4.57 7.23
CA PHE A 128 -1.50 4.47 6.23
C PHE A 128 -0.33 3.62 6.73
N VAL A 129 0.37 2.98 5.79
CA VAL A 129 1.70 2.39 6.02
C VAL A 129 2.68 3.51 6.34
N LYS A 130 3.48 3.36 7.41
CA LYS A 130 4.33 4.45 7.93
C LYS A 130 5.35 4.97 6.92
N LYS A 131 5.86 4.08 6.07
CA LYS A 131 6.83 4.45 5.05
C LYS A 131 6.14 4.84 3.75
N PRO A 132 6.30 6.09 3.26
CA PRO A 132 5.72 6.50 2.00
C PRO A 132 6.37 5.82 0.80
N MET A 133 5.57 5.56 -0.23
CA MET A 133 6.04 5.04 -1.51
C MET A 133 6.72 6.10 -2.35
N GLY A 134 6.43 7.38 -2.11
CA GLY A 134 6.98 8.52 -2.84
C GLY A 134 6.26 9.80 -2.45
N GLN A 135 6.40 10.84 -3.28
CA GLN A 135 5.62 12.07 -3.15
C GLN A 135 4.96 12.38 -4.48
N VAL A 136 3.69 12.74 -4.44
CA VAL A 136 2.92 13.19 -5.61
C VAL A 136 2.80 14.71 -5.54
N CYS A 137 3.18 15.39 -6.62
CA CYS A 137 3.04 16.83 -6.73
C CYS A 137 1.71 17.18 -7.40
N HIS A 138 0.97 18.09 -6.79
CA HIS A 138 -0.28 18.64 -7.32
C HIS A 138 -0.03 20.02 -7.91
N VAL A 139 -0.63 20.24 -9.07
CA VAL A 139 -0.43 21.44 -9.88
C VAL A 139 -1.75 22.19 -9.99
N LEU A 140 -1.67 23.51 -9.87
CA LEU A 140 -2.72 24.44 -10.24
C LEU A 140 -2.58 24.77 -11.72
N TYR A 141 -3.59 24.41 -12.49
CA TYR A 141 -3.74 24.78 -13.90
C TYR A 141 -4.70 25.96 -13.97
N SER A 142 -4.20 27.14 -14.32
CA SER A 142 -4.96 28.40 -14.39
C SER A 142 -4.80 29.03 -15.79
N ARG A 143 -5.49 30.12 -16.09
CA ARG A 143 -5.27 30.85 -17.37
C ARG A 143 -4.01 31.71 -17.29
N LYS A 144 -3.23 31.81 -18.37
CA LYS A 144 -2.04 32.68 -18.43
C LYS A 144 -2.32 34.17 -18.24
N ASN A 145 -3.52 34.63 -18.58
CA ASN A 145 -3.91 36.03 -18.35
C ASN A 145 -4.55 36.27 -16.97
N ALA A 146 -4.65 35.22 -16.15
CA ALA A 146 -5.20 35.25 -14.80
C ALA A 146 -4.50 34.15 -13.97
N GLU A 147 -3.17 34.26 -13.87
CA GLU A 147 -2.33 33.25 -13.25
C GLU A 147 -2.67 33.12 -11.76
N LEU A 148 -2.82 31.88 -11.30
CA LEU A 148 -2.99 31.56 -9.89
C LEU A 148 -1.81 30.76 -9.36
N ASN A 149 -1.47 31.01 -8.11
CA ASN A 149 -0.48 30.27 -7.33
C ASN A 149 -1.06 29.82 -5.99
N ARG A 150 -0.30 28.97 -5.28
CA ARG A 150 -0.70 28.43 -3.96
C ARG A 150 -1.07 29.54 -2.97
N GLU A 151 -0.24 30.58 -2.86
CA GLU A 151 -0.45 31.63 -1.86
C GLU A 151 -1.78 32.34 -2.07
N GLN A 152 -2.09 32.74 -3.30
CA GLN A 152 -3.37 33.39 -3.66
C GLN A 152 -4.56 32.49 -3.32
N VAL A 153 -4.52 31.21 -3.69
CA VAL A 153 -5.62 30.25 -3.48
C VAL A 153 -5.88 30.00 -2.00
N PHE A 154 -4.83 29.89 -1.18
CA PHE A 154 -4.96 29.62 0.26
C PHE A 154 -5.24 30.87 1.09
N SER A 155 -4.66 32.03 0.78
CA SER A 155 -4.96 33.29 1.50
C SER A 155 -6.40 33.74 1.25
N ALA A 156 -6.95 33.42 0.07
CA ALA A 156 -8.33 33.70 -0.26
C ALA A 156 -9.34 32.96 0.65
N ALA A 157 -8.94 31.87 1.30
CA ALA A 157 -9.81 31.11 2.20
C ALA A 157 -10.28 31.89 3.44
N SER A 158 -9.54 32.91 3.86
CA SER A 158 -9.93 33.77 5.00
C SER A 158 -10.85 34.93 4.62
N HIS A 159 -11.21 35.06 3.33
CA HIS A 159 -12.10 36.13 2.88
C HIS A 159 -13.56 35.78 3.18
N THR A 160 -14.40 36.81 3.40
CA THR A 160 -15.83 36.63 3.64
C THR A 160 -16.54 35.88 2.50
N ALA A 161 -16.07 36.08 1.26
CA ALA A 161 -16.48 35.32 0.10
C ALA A 161 -15.23 34.85 -0.66
N TYR A 162 -15.17 33.55 -0.96
CA TYR A 162 -14.07 32.98 -1.73
C TYR A 162 -14.18 33.41 -3.20
N PRO A 163 -13.15 34.05 -3.79
CA PRO A 163 -13.26 34.71 -5.09
C PRO A 163 -13.01 33.78 -6.29
N TYR A 164 -12.51 32.55 -6.07
CA TYR A 164 -12.10 31.66 -7.16
C TYR A 164 -13.06 30.49 -7.32
N ARG A 165 -13.30 30.12 -8.59
CA ARG A 165 -13.89 28.83 -8.94
C ARG A 165 -12.75 27.86 -9.19
N ILE A 166 -12.65 26.81 -8.38
CA ILE A 166 -11.58 25.82 -8.47
C ILE A 166 -12.20 24.43 -8.58
N GLU A 167 -11.73 23.65 -9.54
CA GLU A 167 -12.19 22.28 -9.79
C GLU A 167 -11.12 21.25 -9.46
N VAL A 168 -11.54 20.08 -8.99
CA VAL A 168 -10.75 18.84 -8.92
C VAL A 168 -11.45 17.74 -9.71
N ILE A 169 -10.83 16.57 -9.88
CA ILE A 169 -11.55 15.41 -10.44
C ILE A 169 -12.62 14.91 -9.46
N ARG A 170 -13.79 14.59 -10.01
CA ARG A 170 -14.90 13.99 -9.27
C ARG A 170 -14.46 12.77 -8.47
N GLY A 171 -14.87 12.72 -7.21
CA GLY A 171 -14.56 11.63 -6.30
C GLY A 171 -13.17 11.76 -5.66
N THR A 172 -12.50 12.90 -5.81
CA THR A 172 -11.24 13.20 -5.09
C THR A 172 -11.38 14.30 -4.04
N LYS A 173 -12.47 15.08 -4.09
CA LYS A 173 -12.72 16.22 -3.20
C LYS A 173 -12.59 15.85 -1.72
N GLU A 174 -13.13 14.71 -1.32
CA GLU A 174 -13.09 14.21 0.06
C GLU A 174 -11.68 13.85 0.54
N PHE A 175 -10.77 13.49 -0.35
CA PHE A 175 -9.39 13.17 -0.01
C PHE A 175 -8.50 14.42 0.16
N PHE A 176 -8.87 15.54 -0.47
CA PHE A 176 -8.15 16.80 -0.30
C PHE A 176 -8.57 17.55 0.97
N ASN A 177 -9.88 17.65 1.21
CA ASN A 177 -10.49 18.46 2.29
C ASN A 177 -9.88 19.88 2.40
N PHE A 178 -9.73 20.57 1.27
CA PHE A 178 -9.15 21.91 1.25
C PHE A 178 -9.92 22.90 2.16
N PRO A 179 -9.25 23.91 2.72
CA PRO A 179 -9.88 24.95 3.53
C PRO A 179 -10.67 25.98 2.68
N PHE A 180 -10.94 25.68 1.42
CA PHE A 180 -11.65 26.53 0.47
C PHE A 180 -12.61 25.69 -0.39
N PRO A 181 -13.68 26.28 -0.94
CA PRO A 181 -14.64 25.54 -1.75
C PRO A 181 -13.99 25.05 -3.04
N ILE A 182 -14.27 23.79 -3.37
CA ILE A 182 -13.91 23.17 -4.65
C ILE A 182 -15.12 22.52 -5.30
N ALA A 183 -15.20 22.68 -6.61
CA ALA A 183 -16.12 22.00 -7.52
C ALA A 183 -15.44 20.74 -8.11
N GLU A 184 -16.18 19.96 -8.90
CA GLU A 184 -15.69 18.71 -9.47
C GLU A 184 -15.93 18.67 -10.98
N ALA A 185 -14.89 18.34 -11.74
CA ALA A 185 -14.96 17.98 -13.15
C ALA A 185 -15.07 16.46 -13.29
N THR A 186 -15.78 15.97 -14.31
CA THR A 186 -15.94 14.53 -14.53
C THR A 186 -14.66 13.92 -15.12
N TYR A 187 -13.99 14.66 -16.00
CA TYR A 187 -12.76 14.23 -16.67
C TYR A 187 -11.68 15.30 -16.60
N PHE A 188 -10.41 14.92 -16.70
CA PHE A 188 -9.29 15.87 -16.70
C PHE A 188 -9.38 16.85 -17.88
N GLU A 189 -9.76 16.35 -19.06
CA GLU A 189 -9.97 17.17 -20.25
C GLU A 189 -11.08 18.19 -20.05
N GLU A 190 -12.15 17.81 -19.34
CA GLU A 190 -13.25 18.72 -19.02
C GLU A 190 -12.76 19.86 -18.12
N GLY A 191 -12.11 19.54 -16.99
CA GLY A 191 -11.59 20.56 -16.06
C GLY A 191 -10.60 21.51 -16.73
N MET A 192 -9.68 20.99 -17.53
CA MET A 192 -8.73 21.82 -18.28
C MET A 192 -9.42 22.71 -19.33
N ASN A 193 -10.42 22.18 -20.04
CA ASN A 193 -11.21 22.98 -20.97
C ASN A 193 -12.04 24.06 -20.27
N SER A 194 -12.56 23.79 -19.07
CA SER A 194 -13.24 24.79 -18.24
C SER A 194 -12.31 25.95 -17.92
N VAL A 195 -11.04 25.68 -17.62
CA VAL A 195 -10.02 26.73 -17.39
C VAL A 195 -9.82 27.56 -18.65
N ILE A 196 -9.56 26.92 -19.80
CA ILE A 196 -9.35 27.58 -21.10
C ILE A 196 -10.54 28.49 -21.46
N LYS A 197 -11.77 28.02 -21.24
CA LYS A 197 -13.01 28.73 -21.59
C LYS A 197 -13.40 29.83 -20.61
N GLY A 198 -12.67 30.02 -19.51
CA GLY A 198 -13.08 31.00 -18.50
C GLY A 198 -14.18 30.53 -17.56
N GLN A 199 -14.56 29.24 -17.60
CA GLN A 199 -15.67 28.70 -16.80
C GLN A 199 -15.26 28.37 -15.37
N THR A 200 -14.00 28.01 -15.15
CA THR A 200 -13.38 27.86 -13.83
C THR A 200 -12.07 28.64 -13.83
N ASP A 201 -11.61 29.11 -12.68
CA ASP A 201 -10.37 29.89 -12.56
C ASP A 201 -9.14 28.99 -12.45
N ALA A 202 -9.29 27.83 -11.82
CA ALA A 202 -8.27 26.81 -11.80
C ALA A 202 -8.84 25.39 -11.78
N PHE A 203 -8.00 24.47 -12.22
CA PHE A 203 -8.17 23.04 -12.04
C PHE A 203 -6.95 22.49 -11.29
N ILE A 204 -7.17 21.64 -10.30
CA ILE A 204 -6.12 20.99 -9.50
C ILE A 204 -6.05 19.51 -9.88
N ALA A 205 -4.85 19.05 -10.22
CA ALA A 205 -4.58 17.65 -10.51
C ALA A 205 -3.16 17.26 -10.09
N ALA A 206 -2.92 15.97 -9.89
CA ALA A 206 -1.58 15.40 -9.83
C ALA A 206 -0.82 15.74 -11.14
N GLN A 207 0.49 15.99 -11.01
CA GLN A 207 1.32 16.48 -12.11
C GLN A 207 1.32 15.49 -13.27
N GLU A 208 1.50 14.22 -12.99
CA GLU A 208 1.66 13.16 -13.98
C GLU A 208 0.44 13.07 -14.90
N GLU A 209 -0.76 12.94 -14.31
CA GLU A 209 -2.01 12.86 -15.04
C GLU A 209 -2.36 14.21 -15.68
N GLY A 210 -2.28 15.30 -14.93
CA GLY A 210 -2.63 16.63 -15.44
C GLY A 210 -1.76 17.06 -16.62
N ASP A 211 -0.45 16.82 -16.56
CA ASP A 211 0.48 17.15 -17.64
C ASP A 211 0.30 16.26 -18.86
N ALA A 212 0.06 14.96 -18.66
CA ALA A 212 -0.21 14.04 -19.76
C ALA A 212 -1.43 14.51 -20.58
N ILE A 213 -2.46 15.03 -19.90
CA ILE A 213 -3.64 15.62 -20.52
C ILE A 213 -3.32 16.95 -21.19
N LEU A 214 -2.67 17.87 -20.46
CA LEU A 214 -2.37 19.20 -20.97
C LEU A 214 -1.52 19.16 -22.24
N ARG A 215 -0.53 18.25 -22.33
CA ARG A 215 0.34 18.13 -23.51
C ARG A 215 -0.41 17.81 -24.80
N ARG A 216 -1.56 17.11 -24.71
CA ARG A 216 -2.40 16.72 -25.86
C ARG A 216 -3.61 17.62 -26.09
N LEU A 217 -3.87 18.58 -25.20
CA LEU A 217 -5.07 19.42 -25.26
C LEU A 217 -4.89 20.58 -26.27
N PRO A 218 -5.86 20.85 -27.16
CA PRO A 218 -5.93 22.11 -27.90
C PRO A 218 -6.10 23.29 -26.93
N GLY A 219 -5.43 24.42 -27.15
CA GLY A 219 -5.53 25.57 -26.25
C GLY A 219 -4.59 25.51 -25.04
N LYS A 220 -3.74 24.48 -24.91
CA LYS A 220 -2.81 24.29 -23.77
C LYS A 220 -1.86 25.47 -23.52
N GLU A 221 -1.56 26.22 -24.57
CA GLU A 221 -0.80 27.46 -24.57
C GLU A 221 -1.46 28.60 -23.78
N GLN A 222 -2.77 28.51 -23.51
CA GLN A 222 -3.51 29.44 -22.65
C GLN A 222 -3.45 29.06 -21.16
N ILE A 223 -2.94 27.87 -20.83
CA ILE A 223 -2.82 27.39 -19.45
C ILE A 223 -1.46 27.79 -18.87
N HIS A 224 -1.50 28.34 -17.67
CA HIS A 224 -0.39 28.53 -16.75
C HIS A 224 -0.39 27.42 -15.70
N ARG A 225 0.80 26.95 -15.33
CA ARG A 225 1.01 25.90 -14.32
C ARG A 225 1.75 26.47 -13.13
N SER A 226 1.27 26.20 -11.93
CA SER A 226 2.02 26.48 -10.70
C SER A 226 1.93 25.30 -9.73
N LEU A 227 2.99 25.08 -8.96
CA LEU A 227 2.99 24.05 -7.93
C LEU A 227 2.00 24.43 -6.81
N LEU A 228 1.04 23.55 -6.54
CA LEU A 228 0.17 23.67 -5.37
C LEU A 228 0.88 23.13 -4.12
N ALA A 229 1.32 21.88 -4.17
CA ALA A 229 1.97 21.16 -3.07
C ALA A 229 2.54 19.84 -3.58
N CYS A 230 3.48 19.25 -2.86
CA CYS A 230 3.77 17.82 -2.97
C CYS A 230 3.46 17.16 -1.63
N TRP A 231 2.76 16.02 -1.68
CA TRP A 231 2.35 15.27 -0.51
C TRP A 231 2.80 13.83 -0.63
N ASP A 232 2.92 13.16 0.50
CA ASP A 232 3.29 11.76 0.52
C ASP A 232 2.24 10.92 -0.20
N ASP A 233 2.72 10.01 -1.05
CA ASP A 233 1.94 8.96 -1.67
C ASP A 233 2.18 7.66 -0.90
N GLN A 234 1.12 7.14 -0.29
CA GLN A 234 1.18 6.07 0.70
C GLN A 234 0.22 4.91 0.37
N ILE A 235 0.33 3.87 1.18
CA ILE A 235 -0.49 2.66 1.09
C ILE A 235 -1.52 2.70 2.20
N VAL A 236 -2.78 2.53 1.86
CA VAL A 236 -3.91 2.42 2.77
C VAL A 236 -4.04 0.98 3.29
N ILE A 237 -4.22 0.83 4.59
CA ILE A 237 -4.34 -0.46 5.30
C ILE A 237 -5.43 -0.38 6.38
N PRO A 238 -6.03 -1.52 6.79
CA PRO A 238 -6.99 -1.53 7.87
C PRO A 238 -6.34 -1.10 9.19
N LYS A 239 -7.16 -0.66 10.15
CA LYS A 239 -6.70 -0.42 11.53
C LYS A 239 -6.58 -1.76 12.29
N GLY A 240 -5.86 -1.74 13.41
CA GLY A 240 -5.71 -2.89 14.30
C GLY A 240 -4.62 -3.89 13.90
N PRO A 241 -4.55 -5.06 14.57
CA PRO A 241 -3.42 -5.98 14.48
C PRO A 241 -3.10 -6.48 13.07
N HIS A 242 -4.12 -6.71 12.23
CA HIS A 242 -3.92 -7.10 10.84
C HIS A 242 -3.20 -6.01 10.03
N GLY A 243 -3.62 -4.76 10.21
CA GLY A 243 -2.92 -3.62 9.63
C GLY A 243 -1.49 -3.46 10.17
N ASP A 244 -1.25 -3.77 11.45
CA ASP A 244 0.08 -3.66 12.07
C ASP A 244 1.06 -4.66 11.45
N GLU A 245 0.57 -5.87 11.18
CA GLU A 245 1.32 -6.87 10.42
C GLU A 245 1.61 -6.36 9.00
N ILE A 246 0.61 -5.87 8.27
CA ILE A 246 0.80 -5.36 6.90
C ILE A 246 1.77 -4.17 6.88
N ASP A 247 1.68 -3.23 7.83
CA ASP A 247 2.60 -2.10 7.95
C ASP A 247 4.05 -2.58 8.15
N ARG A 248 4.27 -3.55 9.03
CA ARG A 248 5.59 -4.16 9.25
C ARG A 248 6.13 -4.75 7.95
N ILE A 249 5.30 -5.52 7.23
CA ILE A 249 5.65 -6.17 5.96
C ILE A 249 6.05 -5.15 4.91
N LEU A 250 5.17 -4.19 4.63
CA LEU A 250 5.35 -3.24 3.55
C LEU A 250 6.45 -2.23 3.87
N THR A 251 6.57 -1.77 5.12
CA THR A 251 7.67 -0.92 5.56
C THR A 251 9.01 -1.64 5.41
N ALA A 252 9.11 -2.92 5.80
CA ALA A 252 10.35 -3.70 5.63
C ALA A 252 10.71 -3.87 4.14
N ALA A 253 9.74 -4.17 3.28
CA ALA A 253 9.96 -4.28 1.84
C ALA A 253 10.41 -2.96 1.20
N LEU A 254 9.76 -1.84 1.54
CA LEU A 254 10.15 -0.50 1.09
C LEU A 254 11.53 -0.10 1.64
N ASN A 255 11.91 -0.52 2.85
CA ASN A 255 13.27 -0.35 3.38
C ASN A 255 14.29 -1.13 2.54
N ARG A 256 14.03 -2.41 2.22
CA ARG A 256 14.93 -3.22 1.38
C ARG A 256 15.11 -2.63 -0.02
N LEU A 257 14.03 -2.18 -0.65
CA LEU A 257 14.09 -1.52 -1.96
C LEU A 257 14.83 -0.19 -1.91
N GLU A 258 14.71 0.57 -0.81
CA GLU A 258 15.44 1.82 -0.64
C GLU A 258 16.93 1.60 -0.46
N SER A 259 17.33 0.65 0.40
CA SER A 259 18.73 0.32 0.65
C SER A 259 19.45 -0.20 -0.60
N SER A 260 18.74 -0.85 -1.54
CA SER A 260 19.30 -1.28 -2.82
C SER A 260 19.30 -0.19 -3.90
N GLY A 261 18.73 0.99 -3.62
CA GLY A 261 18.50 2.05 -4.60
C GLY A 261 17.42 1.75 -5.64
N GLN A 262 16.79 0.57 -5.57
CA GLN A 262 15.74 0.16 -6.50
C GLN A 262 14.47 1.01 -6.33
N LEU A 263 14.14 1.40 -5.09
CA LEU A 263 12.98 2.24 -4.81
C LEU A 263 13.08 3.58 -5.52
N LYS A 264 14.26 4.22 -5.54
CA LYS A 264 14.50 5.47 -6.29
C LYS A 264 14.28 5.30 -7.79
N LYS A 265 14.71 4.17 -8.36
CA LYS A 265 14.51 3.87 -9.80
C LYS A 265 13.04 3.67 -10.14
N LEU A 266 12.30 2.97 -9.28
CA LEU A 266 10.86 2.74 -9.45
C LEU A 266 10.06 4.04 -9.26
N ARG A 267 10.34 4.80 -8.19
CA ARG A 267 9.73 6.11 -7.90
C ARG A 267 9.84 7.06 -9.09
N LYS A 268 11.00 7.15 -9.73
CA LYS A 268 11.21 8.02 -10.91
C LYS A 268 10.32 7.70 -12.12
N LYS A 269 9.78 6.48 -12.21
CA LYS A 269 8.82 6.09 -13.26
C LYS A 269 7.37 6.45 -12.90
N ILE A 270 7.13 6.73 -11.62
CA ILE A 270 5.82 7.05 -11.07
C ILE A 270 5.74 8.57 -10.90
N HIS A 271 6.54 9.13 -10.00
CA HIS A 271 6.51 10.53 -9.60
C HIS A 271 7.75 11.28 -10.09
N GLY A 272 7.51 12.37 -10.81
CA GLY A 272 8.54 13.36 -11.13
C GLY A 272 8.61 14.43 -10.03
N SER A 273 9.78 15.05 -9.87
CA SER A 273 9.82 16.36 -9.21
C SER A 273 8.96 17.35 -9.98
N TYR A 274 8.40 18.35 -9.30
CA TYR A 274 7.68 19.39 -10.01
C TYR A 274 8.58 20.10 -11.03
N SER A 275 8.10 20.21 -12.25
CA SER A 275 8.78 20.90 -13.33
C SER A 275 7.80 21.75 -14.09
N ASP A 276 8.03 23.06 -14.13
CA ASP A 276 7.32 23.94 -15.04
C ASP A 276 7.90 23.84 -16.46
N TRP A 277 7.61 22.73 -17.15
CA TRP A 277 8.11 22.48 -18.49
C TRP A 277 7.59 23.46 -19.56
N GLN A 278 6.60 24.30 -19.25
CA GLN A 278 6.14 25.35 -20.18
C GLN A 278 7.12 26.54 -20.19
N THR A 279 7.78 26.82 -19.07
CA THR A 279 8.74 27.93 -18.91
C THR A 279 10.19 27.47 -18.74
N GLY A 280 10.41 26.18 -18.46
CA GLY A 280 11.71 25.61 -18.14
C GLY A 280 12.13 25.75 -16.67
N VAL A 281 11.28 26.30 -15.80
CA VAL A 281 11.58 26.49 -14.36
C VAL A 281 11.36 25.19 -13.59
N THR A 282 12.40 24.67 -12.94
CA THR A 282 12.27 23.57 -11.97
C THR A 282 12.09 24.12 -10.56
N ALA A 283 11.07 23.68 -9.81
CA ALA A 283 10.93 24.13 -8.43
C ALA A 283 12.03 23.54 -7.55
N THR A 284 12.92 24.41 -7.10
CA THR A 284 13.70 24.21 -5.88
C THR A 284 12.71 24.10 -4.72
N THR A 285 12.69 22.93 -4.07
CA THR A 285 11.97 22.57 -2.82
C THR A 285 11.21 23.71 -2.14
N LEU A 286 9.90 23.80 -2.37
CA LEU A 286 9.02 24.53 -1.45
C LEU A 286 8.96 23.75 -0.12
N PRO A 287 9.16 24.40 1.03
CA PRO A 287 9.07 23.72 2.32
C PRO A 287 7.66 23.14 2.51
N ALA A 288 7.60 21.94 3.11
CA ALA A 288 6.35 21.32 3.53
C ALA A 288 5.53 22.32 4.37
N PRO A 289 4.18 22.30 4.28
CA PRO A 289 3.35 23.15 5.11
C PRO A 289 3.71 22.93 6.58
N LYS A 290 4.07 24.01 7.29
CA LYS A 290 4.17 23.97 8.74
C LYS A 290 2.81 23.51 9.27
N LYS A 291 2.79 22.45 10.07
CA LYS A 291 1.60 22.09 10.86
C LYS A 291 1.23 23.33 11.66
N ASN A 292 0.12 23.98 11.33
CA ASN A 292 -0.45 24.98 12.20
C ASN A 292 -0.93 24.23 13.44
N ASN A 293 -0.18 24.37 14.53
CA ASN A 293 -0.72 24.12 15.86
C ASN A 293 -1.80 25.19 16.10
N GLN A 294 -3.01 24.94 15.62
CA GLN A 294 -4.22 25.54 16.15
C GLN A 294 -4.87 24.51 17.08
N ALA A 295 -4.22 24.31 18.21
CA ALA A 295 -4.88 24.01 19.47
C ALA A 295 -4.63 25.24 20.35
N ASP A 296 -5.62 25.59 21.16
CA ASP A 296 -5.63 26.69 22.13
C ASP A 296 -6.09 28.05 21.57
N HIS A 297 -7.39 28.15 21.30
CA HIS A 297 -8.21 29.27 21.79
C HIS A 297 -9.69 28.86 21.78
N HIS A 298 -10.14 28.29 22.89
CA HIS A 298 -11.53 28.43 23.33
C HIS A 298 -11.51 29.33 24.58
N PRO A 299 -12.37 30.36 24.68
CA PRO A 299 -12.82 30.85 25.98
C PRO A 299 -13.68 29.79 26.70
#